data_AF-A0A957LZI7-F1
#
_entry.id   AF-A0A957LZI7-F1
#
_cell.length_a   1.000
_cell.length_b   1.000
_cell.length_c   1.000
_cell.angle_alpha   90.00
_cell.angle_beta   90.00
_cell.angle_gamma   90.00
#
_symmetry.space_group_name_H-M   'P 1'
#
loop_
_entity.id
_entity.type
_entity.pdbx_description
1 polymer ?
#
loop_
_entity_poly.entity_id
_entity_poly.type
_entity_poly.pdbx_seq_one_letter_code
_entity_poly.pdbx_strand_id
1 'polypeptide(L)'
;MSIKNDSSDLDLLNQRLEGSSPQDILIWAWETFGPSVAATSSFQTQSLPLLHIIARTTPKLPVFFLDTGFHFPETLALRDRLMREWGLTVQSLRAEQGQESFRQQYGQLYRTDPDRC
;
A
#
# COMPACT_ATOMS: atom_id res chain seq x y z
N MET A 1 -18.22 14.80 2.50
CA MET A 1 -19.23 13.86 3.05
C MET A 1 -18.59 13.22 4.27
N SER A 2 -19.08 13.48 5.48
CA SER A 2 -18.51 12.88 6.69
C SER A 2 -19.14 11.52 6.86
N ILE A 3 -18.39 10.44 6.57
CA ILE A 3 -18.84 9.08 6.85
C ILE A 3 -18.81 8.94 8.38
N LYS A 4 -19.99 8.90 8.99
CA LYS A 4 -20.11 8.43 10.37
C LYS A 4 -19.84 6.93 10.33
N ASN A 5 -18.94 6.45 11.17
CA ASN A 5 -18.51 5.05 11.19
C ASN A 5 -19.58 4.16 11.86
N ASP A 6 -20.83 4.26 11.39
CA ASP A 6 -21.95 3.43 11.81
C ASP A 6 -22.01 2.17 10.93
N SER A 7 -22.35 1.04 11.56
CA SER A 7 -22.47 -0.28 10.92
C SER A 7 -23.40 -0.29 9.71
N SER A 8 -24.53 0.44 9.77
CA SER A 8 -25.50 0.49 8.68
C SER A 8 -24.97 1.21 7.43
N ASP A 9 -24.11 2.21 7.62
CA ASP A 9 -23.52 2.97 6.50
C ASP A 9 -22.49 2.11 5.75
N LEU A 10 -21.76 1.24 6.47
CA LEU A 10 -20.80 0.31 5.86
C LEU A 10 -21.51 -0.78 5.03
N ASP A 11 -22.61 -1.33 5.52
CA ASP A 11 -23.37 -2.35 4.80
C ASP A 11 -23.94 -1.81 3.47
N LEU A 12 -24.46 -0.58 3.49
CA LEU A 12 -24.92 0.10 2.27
C LEU A 12 -23.78 0.37 1.29
N LEU A 13 -22.62 0.78 1.78
CA LEU A 13 -21.44 1.00 0.92
C LEU A 13 -20.94 -0.31 0.31
N ASN A 14 -20.89 -1.39 1.09
CA ASN A 14 -20.50 -2.72 0.60
C ASN A 14 -21.45 -3.18 -0.51
N GLN A 15 -22.77 -3.14 -0.28
CA GLN A 15 -23.75 -3.51 -1.31
C GLN A 15 -23.62 -2.67 -2.58
N ARG A 16 -23.38 -1.36 -2.44
CA ARG A 16 -23.24 -0.46 -3.59
C ARG A 16 -21.97 -0.75 -4.40
N LEU A 17 -20.86 -1.07 -3.73
CA LEU A 17 -19.56 -1.23 -4.37
C LEU A 17 -19.30 -2.66 -4.87
N GLU A 18 -20.03 -3.66 -4.39
CA GLU A 18 -19.86 -5.08 -4.77
C GLU A 18 -19.87 -5.32 -6.29
N GLY A 19 -20.74 -4.62 -7.02
CA GLY A 19 -20.84 -4.74 -8.48
C GLY A 19 -19.96 -3.76 -9.26
N SER A 20 -19.17 -2.92 -8.58
CA SER A 20 -18.40 -1.85 -9.22
C SER A 20 -17.06 -2.37 -9.75
N SER A 21 -16.55 -1.73 -10.82
CA SER A 21 -15.19 -2.04 -11.28
C SER A 21 -14.14 -1.52 -10.28
N PRO A 22 -12.92 -2.10 -10.23
CA PRO A 22 -11.84 -1.57 -9.39
C PRO A 22 -11.53 -0.10 -9.68
N GLN A 23 -11.65 0.33 -10.95
CA GLN A 23 -11.48 1.72 -11.38
C GLN A 23 -12.50 2.63 -10.70
N ASP A 24 -13.77 2.25 -10.72
CA ASP A 24 -14.87 3.03 -10.13
C ASP A 24 -14.71 3.13 -8.61
N ILE A 25 -14.29 2.03 -7.96
CA ILE A 25 -14.02 2.02 -6.52
C ILE A 25 -12.87 2.97 -6.17
N LEU A 26 -11.78 2.96 -6.94
CA LEU A 26 -10.64 3.85 -6.72
C LEU A 26 -11.00 5.32 -6.93
N ILE A 27 -11.75 5.63 -8.00
CA ILE A 27 -12.23 6.99 -8.26
C ILE A 27 -13.14 7.44 -7.13
N TRP A 28 -14.12 6.63 -6.74
CA TRP A 28 -15.01 6.92 -5.62
C TRP A 28 -14.23 7.17 -4.32
N ALA A 29 -13.24 6.33 -4.00
CA ALA A 29 -12.44 6.49 -2.80
C ALA A 29 -11.67 7.81 -2.82
N TRP A 30 -11.05 8.15 -3.95
CA TRP A 30 -10.32 9.41 -4.10
C TRP A 30 -11.24 10.64 -4.04
N GLU A 31 -12.41 10.60 -4.68
CA GLU A 31 -13.39 11.70 -4.62
C GLU A 31 -13.99 11.88 -3.23
N THR A 32 -14.14 10.79 -2.47
CA THR A 32 -14.74 10.81 -1.12
C THR A 32 -13.74 11.29 -0.06
N PHE A 33 -12.51 10.78 -0.10
CA PHE A 33 -11.51 10.97 0.97
C PHE A 33 -10.34 11.86 0.57
N GLY A 34 -10.10 12.05 -0.73
CA GLY A 34 -8.98 12.84 -1.24
C GLY A 34 -7.63 12.42 -0.64
N PRO A 35 -6.80 13.35 -0.15
CA PRO A 35 -5.49 13.02 0.42
C PRO A 35 -5.52 12.14 1.69
N SER A 36 -6.69 11.89 2.28
CA SER A 36 -6.83 11.01 3.45
C SER A 36 -6.95 9.53 3.10
N VAL A 37 -6.97 9.16 1.81
CA VAL A 37 -6.85 7.77 1.36
C VAL A 37 -5.49 7.51 0.72
N ALA A 38 -4.96 6.32 0.94
CA ALA A 38 -3.72 5.84 0.34
C ALA A 38 -3.81 4.33 0.05
N ALA A 39 -2.97 3.87 -0.88
CA ALA A 39 -2.74 2.46 -1.10
C ALA A 39 -1.43 2.06 -0.44
N THR A 40 -1.35 0.81 0.01
CA THR A 40 -0.09 0.21 0.45
C THR A 40 0.22 -0.98 -0.45
N SER A 41 1.50 -1.19 -0.77
CA SER A 41 1.91 -2.33 -1.58
C SER A 41 3.27 -2.85 -1.16
N SER A 42 3.40 -4.17 -1.11
CA SER A 42 4.67 -4.90 -0.97
C SER A 42 5.26 -5.29 -2.33
N PHE A 43 4.64 -4.89 -3.45
CA PHE A 43 5.03 -5.23 -4.82
C PHE A 43 5.02 -6.75 -5.11
N GLN A 44 4.14 -7.49 -4.44
CA GLN A 44 3.84 -8.87 -4.80
C GLN A 44 3.10 -8.94 -6.15
N THR A 45 3.21 -10.06 -6.85
CA THR A 45 2.61 -10.27 -8.18
C THR A 45 1.12 -9.92 -8.24
N GLN A 46 0.34 -10.25 -7.20
CA GLN A 46 -1.10 -9.97 -7.13
C GLN A 46 -1.44 -8.49 -6.90
N SER A 47 -0.50 -7.69 -6.38
CA SER A 47 -0.69 -6.24 -6.19
C SER A 47 -0.51 -5.44 -7.49
N LEU A 48 0.19 -6.02 -8.47
CA LEU A 48 0.59 -5.33 -9.70
C LEU A 48 -0.59 -4.86 -10.55
N PRO A 49 -1.69 -5.64 -10.76
CA PRO A 49 -2.86 -5.16 -11.47
C PRO A 49 -3.47 -3.92 -10.83
N LEU A 50 -3.59 -3.90 -9.49
CA LEU A 50 -4.15 -2.75 -8.78
C LEU A 50 -3.25 -1.51 -8.92
N LEU A 51 -1.94 -1.67 -8.77
CA LEU A 51 -0.98 -0.58 -8.98
C LEU A 51 -1.03 -0.01 -10.40
N HIS A 52 -1.15 -0.88 -11.40
CA HIS A 52 -1.31 -0.47 -12.80
C HIS A 52 -2.63 0.27 -13.03
N ILE A 53 -3.72 -0.13 -12.37
CA ILE A 53 -4.99 0.60 -12.42
C ILE A 53 -4.84 1.99 -11.77
N ILE A 54 -4.28 2.05 -10.55
CA ILE A 54 -4.04 3.32 -9.83
C ILE A 54 -3.23 4.29 -10.70
N ALA A 55 -2.16 3.83 -11.34
CA ALA A 55 -1.33 4.64 -12.22
C ALA A 55 -2.13 5.32 -13.35
N ARG A 56 -3.19 4.66 -13.83
CA ARG A 56 -3.99 5.13 -14.97
C ARG A 56 -5.23 5.92 -14.57
N THR A 57 -5.85 5.60 -13.44
CA THR A 57 -7.14 6.21 -13.04
C THR A 57 -6.98 7.27 -11.96
N THR A 58 -6.10 7.04 -11.00
CA THR A 58 -5.94 7.88 -9.81
C THR A 58 -4.45 8.10 -9.51
N PRO A 59 -3.66 8.69 -10.43
CA PRO A 59 -2.20 8.82 -10.26
C PRO A 59 -1.78 9.74 -9.10
N LYS A 60 -2.72 10.51 -8.54
CA LYS A 60 -2.51 11.33 -7.34
C LYS A 60 -2.69 10.57 -6.03
N LEU A 61 -3.23 9.35 -6.07
CA LEU A 61 -3.44 8.51 -4.89
C LEU A 61 -2.08 8.04 -4.37
N PRO A 62 -1.71 8.38 -3.11
CA PRO A 62 -0.41 8.01 -2.55
C PRO A 62 -0.24 6.49 -2.44
N VAL A 63 0.88 5.95 -2.94
CA VAL A 63 1.25 4.55 -2.75
C VAL A 63 2.40 4.46 -1.75
N PHE A 64 2.20 3.76 -0.64
CA PHE A 64 3.24 3.51 0.36
C PHE A 64 3.85 2.12 0.21
N PHE A 65 5.18 2.06 0.30
CA PHE A 65 5.95 0.84 0.40
C PHE A 65 6.63 0.78 1.76
N LEU A 66 6.37 -0.24 2.57
CA LEU A 66 7.09 -0.46 3.82
C LEU A 66 8.42 -1.14 3.54
N ASP A 67 9.51 -0.37 3.60
CA ASP A 67 10.87 -0.86 3.43
C ASP A 67 11.43 -1.31 4.78
N THR A 68 11.36 -2.61 5.03
CA THR A 68 11.85 -3.23 6.27
C THR A 68 13.39 -3.29 6.32
N GLY A 69 14.07 -3.01 5.20
CA GLY A 69 15.49 -3.29 5.02
C GLY A 69 15.83 -4.76 4.75
N PHE A 70 14.86 -5.68 4.82
CA PHE A 70 15.07 -7.13 4.63
C PHE A 70 14.49 -7.68 3.32
N HIS A 71 14.06 -6.81 2.41
CA HIS A 71 13.51 -7.20 1.11
C HIS A 71 14.56 -7.87 0.22
N PHE A 72 14.10 -8.77 -0.65
CA PHE A 72 14.94 -9.30 -1.72
C PHE A 72 15.33 -8.16 -2.68
N PRO A 73 16.60 -8.12 -3.17
CA PRO A 73 17.02 -7.14 -4.15
C PRO A 73 16.12 -7.10 -5.40
N GLU A 74 15.60 -8.26 -5.81
CA GLU A 74 14.67 -8.41 -6.93
C GLU A 74 13.34 -7.69 -6.69
N THR A 75 12.84 -7.68 -5.46
CA THR A 75 11.62 -6.92 -5.10
C THR A 75 11.84 -5.43 -5.24
N LEU A 76 13.00 -4.93 -4.77
CA LEU A 76 13.35 -3.51 -4.90
C LEU A 76 13.56 -3.12 -6.36
N ALA A 77 14.23 -3.98 -7.14
CA ALA A 77 14.42 -3.77 -8.57
C ALA A 77 13.10 -3.74 -9.34
N LEU A 78 12.16 -4.64 -9.02
CA LEU A 78 10.82 -4.65 -9.59
C LEU A 78 10.06 -3.37 -9.25
N ARG A 79 10.05 -2.96 -7.98
CA ARG A 79 9.43 -1.70 -7.54
C ARG A 79 9.96 -0.53 -8.34
N ASP A 80 11.28 -0.35 -8.36
CA ASP A 80 11.93 0.79 -9.01
C ASP A 80 11.69 0.79 -10.53
N ARG A 81 11.64 -0.40 -11.14
CA ARG A 81 11.28 -0.56 -12.55
C ARG A 81 9.84 -0.10 -12.81
N LEU A 82 8.88 -0.59 -12.05
CA LEU A 82 7.46 -0.27 -12.24
C LEU A 82 7.15 1.19 -11.93
N MET A 83 7.83 1.79 -10.94
CA MET A 83 7.76 3.24 -10.69
C MET A 83 8.11 4.04 -11.94
N ARG A 84 9.20 3.67 -12.63
CA ARG A 84 9.63 4.34 -13.87
C ARG A 84 8.69 4.04 -15.04
N GLU A 85 8.33 2.78 -15.24
CA GLU A 85 7.52 2.36 -16.40
C GLU A 85 6.08 2.86 -16.33
N TRP A 86 5.48 2.94 -15.14
CA TRP A 86 4.08 3.32 -14.96
C TRP A 86 3.89 4.74 -14.43
N GLY A 87 4.97 5.48 -14.17
CA GLY A 87 4.89 6.83 -13.59
C GLY A 87 4.28 6.85 -12.18
N LEU A 88 4.44 5.77 -11.41
CA LEU A 88 3.90 5.66 -10.07
C LEU A 88 4.71 6.49 -9.07
N THR A 89 4.03 7.33 -8.31
CA THR A 89 4.62 8.01 -7.15
C THR A 89 4.50 7.10 -5.93
N VAL A 90 5.62 6.46 -5.56
CA VAL A 90 5.69 5.54 -4.41
C VAL A 90 6.57 6.14 -3.34
N GLN A 91 6.06 6.24 -2.12
CA GLN A 91 6.83 6.67 -0.96
C GLN A 91 7.27 5.44 -0.14
N SER A 92 8.59 5.29 0.02
CA SER A 92 9.14 4.25 0.90
C SER A 92 9.14 4.74 2.35
N LEU A 93 8.46 4.00 3.22
CA LEU A 93 8.46 4.19 4.66
C LEU A 93 9.50 3.27 5.27
N ARG A 94 10.36 3.80 6.14
CA ARG A 94 11.45 3.07 6.78
C ARG A 94 11.38 3.26 8.28
N ALA A 95 11.83 2.25 9.02
CA ALA A 95 12.09 2.40 10.44
C ALA A 95 13.17 3.48 10.67
N GLU A 96 13.06 4.21 11.76
CA GLU A 96 14.10 5.16 12.18
C GLU A 96 15.43 4.44 12.44
N GLN A 97 15.36 3.24 12.99
CA GLN A 97 16.50 2.36 13.18
C GLN A 97 16.88 1.64 11.88
N GLY A 98 18.15 1.72 11.50
CA GLY A 98 18.68 0.98 10.35
C GLY A 98 18.78 -0.52 10.59
N GLN A 99 18.73 -1.30 9.50
CA GLN A 99 18.75 -2.76 9.50
C GLN A 99 19.91 -3.37 10.32
N GLU A 100 21.12 -2.83 10.19
CA GLU A 100 22.30 -3.32 10.89
C GLU A 100 22.18 -3.11 12.41
N SER A 101 21.79 -1.91 12.83
CA SER A 101 21.57 -1.59 14.25
C SER A 101 20.47 -2.46 14.85
N PHE A 102 19.37 -2.67 14.11
CA PHE A 102 18.28 -3.57 14.53
C PHE A 102 18.78 -5.00 14.75
N ARG A 103 19.57 -5.55 13.81
CA ARG A 103 20.16 -6.88 13.95
C ARG A 103 21.11 -7.00 15.13
N GLN A 104 21.94 -5.99 15.38
CA GLN A 104 22.87 -5.99 16.50
C GLN A 104 22.12 -5.99 17.85
N GLN A 105 21.02 -5.24 17.93
CA GLN A 105 20.25 -5.09 19.16
C GLN A 105 19.34 -6.29 19.44
N TYR A 106 18.68 -6.84 18.42
CA TYR A 106 17.61 -7.81 18.62
C TYR A 106 17.86 -9.19 17.98
N GLY A 107 18.93 -9.34 17.19
CA GLY A 107 19.24 -10.60 16.51
C GLY A 107 18.22 -10.92 15.41
N GLN A 108 17.68 -12.16 15.42
CA GLN A 108 16.75 -12.67 14.41
C GLN A 108 15.34 -12.82 14.99
N LEU A 109 14.66 -11.70 15.28
CA LEU A 109 13.32 -11.70 15.89
C LEU A 109 12.30 -12.53 15.09
N TYR A 110 12.38 -12.51 13.76
CA TYR A 110 11.53 -13.35 12.91
C TYR A 110 11.63 -14.87 13.21
N ARG A 111 12.65 -15.33 13.93
CA ARG A 111 12.79 -16.72 14.42
C ARG A 111 12.48 -16.88 15.90
N THR A 112 12.83 -15.89 16.72
CA THR A 112 12.81 -16.01 18.18
C THR A 112 11.55 -15.42 18.83
N ASP A 113 11.05 -14.31 18.30
CA ASP A 113 9.90 -13.58 18.83
C ASP A 113 9.26 -12.71 17.71
N PRO A 114 8.43 -13.33 16.84
CA PRO A 114 7.86 -12.67 15.66
C PRO A 114 6.93 -11.48 15.98
N ASP A 115 6.31 -11.47 17.16
CA ASP A 115 5.40 -10.40 17.58
C ASP A 115 6.15 -9.08 17.87
N ARG A 116 7.46 -9.17 18.13
CA ARG A 116 8.34 -8.01 18.33
C ARG A 116 9.13 -7.61 17.09
N CYS A 117 8.99 -8.36 15.99
CA CYS A 117 9.75 -8.15 14.77
C CYS A 117 9.33 -6.89 14.01
#